data_AF-A0A661FKD6-F1
#
_entry.id   AF-A0A661FKD6-F1
#
_cell.length_a   1.000
_cell.length_b   1.000
_cell.length_c   1.000
_cell.angle_alpha   90.00
_cell.angle_beta   90.00
_cell.angle_gamma   90.00
#
_symmetry.space_group_name_H-M   'P 1'
#
loop_
_entity.id
_entity.type
_entity.pdbx_description
1 polymer ?
#
loop_
_entity_poly.entity_id
_entity_poly.type
_entity_poly.pdbx_seq_one_letter_code
_entity_poly.pdbx_strand_id
1 'polypeptide(L)'
;MTTELQQPVRYHLPLGEQLVELNPFIGKPIKLSYTGKIACVHCQRSIKKSFNQGYCYPCFTSLAQCDMCIMKPELCHYDAGTCREPEWGDEFCFQPHYVYLANSSGIKVGITRHTQIPTRWIDQGAVQALP
;
A
#
# COMPACT_ATOMS: atom_id res chain seq x y z
N MET A 1 1.47 1.54 7.32
CA MET A 1 1.69 2.84 7.98
C MET A 1 0.55 3.74 7.56
N THR A 2 -0.05 4.47 8.48
CA THR A 2 -1.10 5.44 8.17
C THR A 2 -0.54 6.84 8.41
N THR A 3 -0.91 7.76 7.52
CA THR A 3 -0.38 9.12 7.49
C THR A 3 -1.56 10.08 7.57
N GLU A 4 -1.46 11.06 8.45
CA GLU A 4 -2.48 12.10 8.64
C GLU A 4 -1.87 13.47 8.35
N LEU A 5 -2.54 14.25 7.50
CA LEU A 5 -2.12 15.61 7.16
C LEU A 5 -2.37 16.55 8.35
N GLN A 6 -1.29 16.85 9.08
CA GLN A 6 -1.26 17.73 10.23
C GLN A 6 0.01 18.60 10.19
N GLN A 7 0.16 19.53 11.13
CA GLN A 7 1.37 20.35 11.29
C GLN A 7 1.99 20.12 12.68
N PRO A 8 3.05 19.29 12.82
CA PRO A 8 3.67 18.45 11.79
C PRO A 8 2.79 17.25 11.40
N VAL A 9 3.07 16.63 10.25
CA VAL A 9 2.40 15.41 9.77
C VAL A 9 2.46 14.33 10.85
N ARG A 10 1.36 13.62 11.09
CA ARG A 10 1.32 12.50 12.04
C ARG A 10 1.42 11.17 11.32
N TYR A 11 2.31 10.33 11.81
CA TYR A 11 2.54 8.99 11.29
C TYR A 11 2.16 7.96 12.34
N HIS A 12 1.49 6.90 11.90
CA HIS A 12 1.19 5.77 12.76
C HIS A 12 1.61 4.43 12.15
N LEU A 13 2.12 3.55 13.01
CA LEU A 13 2.47 2.19 12.69
C LEU A 13 1.37 1.23 13.16
N PRO A 14 0.62 0.62 12.25
CA PRO A 14 -0.31 -0.45 12.61
C PRO A 14 0.47 -1.72 12.99
N LEU A 15 0.20 -2.24 14.18
CA LEU A 15 0.76 -3.48 14.74
C LEU A 15 -0.39 -4.37 15.23
N GLY A 16 -0.88 -5.24 14.35
CA GLY A 16 -2.14 -5.94 14.58
C GLY A 16 -3.29 -4.94 14.69
N GLU A 17 -4.06 -5.01 15.77
CA GLU A 17 -5.18 -4.10 16.06
C GLU A 17 -4.75 -2.77 16.68
N GLN A 18 -3.46 -2.60 17.00
CA GLN A 18 -2.95 -1.39 17.65
C GLN A 18 -2.41 -0.42 16.61
N LEU A 19 -2.67 0.87 16.82
CA LEU A 19 -2.14 1.95 16.01
C LEU A 19 -1.17 2.79 16.85
N VAL A 20 0.14 2.64 16.63
CA VAL A 20 1.18 3.31 17.42
C VAL A 20 1.59 4.63 16.78
N GLU A 21 1.47 5.74 17.50
CA GLU A 21 1.97 7.05 17.04
C GLU A 21 3.51 7.04 16.97
N LEU A 22 4.05 7.30 15.78
CA LEU A 22 5.50 7.24 15.53
C LEU A 22 6.23 8.53 15.84
N ASN A 23 5.54 9.68 15.74
CA ASN A 23 6.15 11.00 15.93
C ASN A 23 6.94 11.15 17.25
N PRO A 24 6.43 10.67 18.41
CA PRO A 24 7.17 10.74 19.68
C PRO A 24 8.47 9.92 19.73
N PHE A 25 8.70 9.03 18.75
CA PHE A 25 9.87 8.17 18.65
C PHE A 25 10.92 8.67 17.66
N ILE A 26 10.68 9.79 16.97
CA ILE A 26 11.66 10.39 16.07
C ILE A 26 12.94 10.73 16.86
N GLY A 27 14.10 10.33 16.32
CA GLY A 27 15.41 10.51 16.95
C GLY A 27 15.73 9.52 18.08
N LYS A 28 14.81 8.61 18.44
CA LYS A 28 15.04 7.57 19.45
C LYS A 28 15.45 6.25 18.80
N PRO A 29 16.28 5.41 19.45
CA PRO A 29 16.59 4.08 18.95
C PRO A 29 15.36 3.17 19.04
N ILE A 30 15.03 2.50 17.94
CA ILE A 30 13.95 1.52 17.86
C ILE A 30 14.57 0.13 17.63
N LYS A 31 14.12 -0.86 18.39
CA LYS A 31 14.50 -2.27 18.20
C LYS A 31 13.27 -3.09 17.81
N LEU A 32 13.38 -3.78 16.68
CA LEU A 32 12.41 -4.78 16.26
C LEU A 32 13.01 -6.18 16.47
N SER A 33 12.23 -7.07 17.09
CA SER A 33 12.65 -8.45 17.33
C SER A 33 11.71 -9.40 16.59
N TYR A 34 12.24 -10.17 15.66
CA TYR A 34 11.46 -11.17 14.94
C TYR A 34 11.19 -12.39 15.83
N THR A 35 9.92 -12.73 16.02
CA THR A 35 9.48 -13.79 16.94
C THR A 35 9.52 -15.19 16.32
N GLY A 36 9.89 -15.31 15.04
CA GLY A 36 9.82 -16.58 14.29
C GLY A 36 8.44 -16.91 13.71
N LYS A 37 7.44 -16.06 13.94
CA LYS A 37 6.07 -16.26 13.44
C LYS A 37 5.82 -15.41 12.21
N ILE A 38 5.27 -16.03 11.17
CA ILE A 38 4.74 -15.35 9.99
C ILE A 38 3.29 -15.81 9.84
N ALA A 39 2.38 -14.88 9.59
CA ALA A 39 0.98 -15.15 9.29
C ALA A 39 0.63 -14.64 7.90
N CYS A 40 -0.21 -15.39 7.17
CA CYS A 40 -0.76 -14.94 5.90
C CYS A 40 -1.61 -13.68 6.12
N VAL A 41 -1.36 -12.60 5.37
CA VAL A 41 -2.11 -11.35 5.52
C VAL A 41 -3.61 -11.48 5.22
N HIS A 42 -4.00 -12.44 4.38
CA HIS A 42 -5.40 -12.68 4.02
C HIS A 42 -6.12 -13.66 4.96
N CYS A 43 -5.57 -14.87 5.15
CA CYS A 43 -6.24 -15.92 5.90
C CYS A 43 -5.68 -16.15 7.31
N GLN A 44 -4.69 -15.37 7.74
CA GLN A 44 -4.06 -15.42 9.08
C GLN A 44 -3.39 -16.77 9.45
N ARG A 45 -3.30 -17.73 8.51
CA ARG A 45 -2.61 -19.00 8.72
C ARG A 45 -1.13 -18.78 9.02
N SER A 46 -0.63 -19.47 10.04
CA SER A 46 0.81 -19.54 10.33
C SER A 46 1.58 -20.22 9.19
N ILE A 47 2.64 -19.57 8.71
CA ILE A 47 3.47 -20.04 7.59
C ILE A 47 4.96 -19.96 7.93
N LYS A 48 5.75 -20.83 7.31
CA LYS A 48 7.22 -20.80 7.43
C LYS A 48 7.88 -19.89 6.39
N LYS A 49 7.16 -19.57 5.32
CA LYS A 49 7.61 -18.74 4.20
C LYS A 49 6.43 -17.93 3.68
N SER A 50 6.65 -16.64 3.44
CA SER A 50 5.70 -15.76 2.77
C SER A 50 5.94 -15.72 1.26
N PHE A 51 4.87 -15.48 0.51
CA PHE A 51 4.87 -15.26 -0.92
C PHE A 51 4.31 -13.86 -1.21
N ASN A 52 4.84 -13.20 -2.24
CA ASN A 52 4.47 -11.83 -2.60
C ASN A 52 4.47 -10.89 -1.37
N GLN A 53 3.41 -10.13 -1.13
CA GLN A 53 3.26 -9.19 -0.02
C GLN A 53 2.78 -9.82 1.30
N GLY A 54 3.19 -11.07 1.61
CA GLY A 54 2.87 -11.70 2.90
C GLY A 54 1.78 -12.78 2.84
N TYR A 55 1.55 -13.40 1.69
CA TYR A 55 0.55 -14.45 1.52
C TYR A 55 1.13 -15.86 1.78
N CYS A 56 0.26 -16.80 2.16
CA CYS A 56 0.58 -18.23 2.08
C CYS A 56 0.48 -18.72 0.63
N TYR A 57 1.14 -19.84 0.30
CA TYR A 57 1.14 -20.37 -1.08
C TYR A 57 -0.26 -20.55 -1.69
N PRO A 58 -1.26 -21.16 -0.99
CA PRO A 58 -2.61 -21.27 -1.53
C PRO A 58 -3.25 -19.93 -1.90
N CYS A 59 -3.21 -18.95 -0.99
CA CYS A 59 -3.76 -17.62 -1.24
C CYS A 59 -3.01 -16.89 -2.35
N PHE A 60 -1.69 -17.06 -2.43
CA PHE A 60 -0.88 -16.49 -3.50
C PHE A 60 -1.31 -17.00 -4.87
N THR A 61 -1.61 -18.30 -5.00
CA THR A 61 -2.06 -18.88 -6.28
C THR A 61 -3.53 -18.57 -6.60
N SER A 62 -4.39 -18.42 -5.59
CA SER A 62 -5.84 -18.35 -5.80
C SER A 62 -6.39 -16.92 -5.94
N LEU A 63 -5.85 -15.94 -5.23
CA LEU A 63 -6.46 -14.61 -5.11
C LEU A 63 -6.01 -13.67 -6.24
N ALA A 64 -6.94 -12.93 -6.84
CA ALA A 64 -6.67 -11.99 -7.93
C ALA A 64 -5.75 -10.84 -7.51
N GLN A 65 -5.81 -10.43 -6.23
CA GLN A 65 -4.87 -9.44 -5.67
C GLN A 65 -3.40 -9.89 -5.65
N CYS A 66 -3.12 -11.16 -5.93
CA CYS A 66 -1.76 -11.70 -6.08
C CYS A 66 -1.32 -11.82 -7.55
N ASP A 67 -2.14 -11.42 -8.52
CA ASP A 67 -1.85 -11.58 -9.94
C ASP A 67 -0.69 -10.73 -10.44
N MET A 68 -0.04 -11.24 -11.48
CA MET A 68 1.06 -10.57 -12.15
C MET A 68 0.67 -9.19 -12.70
N CYS A 69 -0.60 -8.99 -13.06
CA CYS A 69 -1.08 -7.72 -13.58
C CYS A 69 -0.99 -6.58 -12.55
N ILE A 70 -0.91 -6.88 -11.25
CA ILE A 70 -0.67 -5.86 -10.20
C ILE A 70 0.73 -5.25 -10.33
N MET A 71 1.73 -6.07 -10.69
CA MET A 71 3.11 -5.62 -10.89
C MET A 71 3.38 -5.15 -12.33
N LYS A 72 2.58 -5.65 -13.28
CA LYS A 72 2.66 -5.38 -14.72
C LYS A 72 1.27 -4.99 -15.23
N PRO A 73 0.84 -3.72 -15.03
CA PRO A 73 -0.49 -3.28 -15.41
C PRO A 73 -0.86 -3.55 -16.88
N GLU A 74 0.14 -3.61 -17.76
CA GLU A 74 0.00 -3.98 -19.17
C GLU A 74 -0.48 -5.42 -19.41
N LEU A 75 -0.41 -6.29 -18.39
CA LEU A 75 -0.94 -7.67 -18.43
C LEU A 75 -2.32 -7.79 -17.78
N CYS A 76 -2.99 -6.67 -17.49
CA CYS A 76 -4.33 -6.70 -16.93
C CYS A 76 -5.31 -7.31 -17.93
N HIS A 77 -5.94 -8.40 -17.53
CA HIS A 77 -6.94 -9.14 -18.33
C HIS A 77 -8.37 -8.58 -18.21
N TYR A 78 -8.56 -7.48 -17.47
CA TYR A 78 -9.91 -6.95 -17.21
C TYR A 78 -10.60 -6.49 -18.51
N ASP A 79 -9.80 -6.04 -19.49
CA ASP A 79 -10.25 -5.70 -20.85
C ASP A 79 -10.86 -6.88 -21.61
N ALA A 80 -10.49 -8.12 -21.28
CA ALA A 80 -11.05 -9.35 -21.84
C ALA A 80 -12.44 -9.71 -21.28
N GLY A 81 -13.00 -8.88 -20.41
CA GLY A 81 -14.40 -8.94 -19.97
C GLY A 81 -14.59 -9.02 -18.46
N THR A 82 -13.62 -9.53 -17.71
CA THR A 82 -13.62 -9.46 -16.24
C THR A 82 -12.27 -9.87 -15.63
N CYS A 83 -12.12 -9.69 -14.33
CA CYS A 83 -11.02 -10.22 -13.53
C CYS A 83 -11.31 -11.66 -13.08
N ARG A 84 -10.28 -12.42 -12.64
CA ARG A 84 -10.50 -13.73 -12.00
C ARG A 84 -11.50 -13.68 -10.85
N GLU A 85 -11.48 -12.57 -10.10
CA GLU A 85 -12.46 -12.21 -9.09
C GLU A 85 -13.17 -10.92 -9.58
N PRO A 86 -14.40 -11.01 -10.12
CA PRO A 86 -15.07 -9.87 -10.75
C PRO A 86 -15.22 -8.65 -9.85
N GLU A 87 -15.69 -8.85 -8.62
CA GLU A 87 -15.86 -7.78 -7.62
C GLU A 87 -14.53 -7.07 -7.31
N TRP A 88 -13.44 -7.84 -7.18
CA TRP A 88 -12.10 -7.29 -7.03
C TRP A 88 -11.66 -6.48 -8.26
N GLY A 89 -11.97 -6.99 -9.46
CA GLY A 89 -11.67 -6.29 -10.72
C GLY A 89 -12.30 -4.90 -10.77
N ASP A 90 -13.60 -4.83 -10.44
CA ASP A 90 -14.34 -3.58 -10.44
C ASP A 90 -13.78 -2.59 -9.42
N GLU A 91 -13.40 -3.07 -8.23
CA GLU A 91 -12.84 -2.24 -7.16
C GLU A 91 -11.38 -1.81 -7.39
N PHE A 92 -10.57 -2.60 -8.11
CA PHE A 92 -9.11 -2.38 -8.17
C PHE A 92 -8.54 -2.18 -9.56
N CYS A 93 -9.00 -2.89 -10.58
CA CYS A 93 -8.38 -2.87 -11.91
C CYS A 93 -8.69 -1.57 -12.65
N PHE A 94 -9.94 -1.12 -12.65
CA PHE A 94 -10.39 0.01 -13.47
C PHE A 94 -10.71 1.28 -12.67
N GLN A 95 -9.80 1.62 -11.76
CA GLN A 95 -9.96 2.80 -10.89
C GLN A 95 -9.37 4.06 -11.52
N PRO A 96 -9.99 5.24 -11.31
CA PRO A 96 -9.47 6.50 -11.79
C PRO A 96 -8.14 6.83 -11.12
N HIS A 97 -7.21 7.34 -11.92
CA HIS A 97 -5.93 7.85 -11.46
C HIS A 97 -5.88 9.36 -11.66
N TYR A 98 -5.25 10.05 -10.72
CA TYR A 98 -5.09 11.48 -10.67
C TYR A 98 -3.64 11.80 -10.94
N VAL A 99 -3.41 12.66 -11.95
CA VAL A 99 -2.12 13.28 -12.19
C VAL A 99 -2.04 14.53 -11.32
N TYR A 100 -0.87 14.83 -10.76
CA TYR A 100 -0.66 16.02 -9.93
C TYR A 100 0.77 16.54 -10.08
N LEU A 101 0.97 17.82 -9.78
CA LEU A 101 2.29 18.42 -9.61
C LEU A 101 2.66 18.40 -8.12
N ALA A 102 3.86 17.94 -7.80
CA ALA A 102 4.42 18.01 -6.46
C ALA A 102 5.72 18.81 -6.44
N ASN A 103 5.83 19.72 -5.47
CA ASN A 103 7.05 20.44 -5.17
C ASN A 103 7.75 19.77 -3.98
N SER A 104 8.88 19.11 -4.25
CA SER A 104 9.73 18.46 -3.22
C SER A 104 11.13 19.07 -3.25
N SER A 105 12.16 18.33 -3.70
CA SER A 105 13.47 18.89 -4.07
C SER A 105 13.44 19.67 -5.40
N GLY A 106 12.30 19.69 -6.07
CA GLY A 106 11.99 20.31 -7.35
C GLY A 106 10.56 19.93 -7.77
N ILE A 107 10.11 20.45 -8.92
CA ILE A 107 8.78 20.13 -9.48
C ILE A 107 8.81 18.72 -10.09
N LYS A 108 7.84 17.89 -9.71
CA LYS A 108 7.64 16.52 -10.21
C LYS A 108 6.19 16.34 -10.64
N VAL A 109 5.98 15.53 -11.68
CA VAL A 109 4.65 15.03 -12.05
C VAL A 109 4.45 13.67 -11.38
N GLY A 110 3.39 13.54 -10.59
CA GLY A 110 3.02 12.31 -9.91
C GLY A 110 1.69 11.75 -10.43
N ILE A 111 1.47 10.46 -10.18
CA ILE A 111 0.21 9.76 -10.41
C ILE A 111 -0.20 9.02 -9.15
N THR A 112 -1.48 9.08 -8.78
CA THR A 112 -2.02 8.38 -7.60
C THR A 112 -3.49 8.03 -7.76
N ARG A 113 -4.04 7.25 -6.83
CA ARG A 113 -5.48 6.97 -6.74
C ARG A 113 -6.14 7.95 -5.76
N HIS A 114 -7.45 8.17 -5.89
CA HIS A 114 -8.21 9.09 -5.02
C HIS A 114 -7.99 8.80 -3.54
N THR A 115 -8.04 7.52 -3.15
CA THR A 115 -7.86 7.05 -1.76
C THR A 115 -6.48 7.33 -1.17
N GLN A 116 -5.51 7.70 -2.00
CA GLN A 116 -4.13 7.96 -1.62
C GLN A 116 -3.79 9.47 -1.62
N ILE A 117 -4.77 10.34 -1.89
CA ILE A 117 -4.60 11.79 -1.73
C ILE A 117 -5.07 12.17 -0.31
N PRO A 118 -4.27 12.91 0.50
CA PRO A 118 -2.95 13.47 0.22
C PRO A 118 -1.77 12.59 0.67
N THR A 119 -2.03 11.40 1.23
CA THR A 119 -1.00 10.49 1.79
C THR A 119 0.20 10.29 0.87
N ARG A 120 -0.04 10.05 -0.43
CA ARG A 120 1.01 9.83 -1.43
C ARG A 120 1.93 11.03 -1.61
N TRP A 121 1.43 12.24 -1.44
CA TRP A 121 2.21 13.48 -1.54
C TRP A 121 3.17 13.59 -0.36
N ILE A 122 2.65 13.30 0.82
CA ILE A 122 3.40 13.32 2.08
C ILE A 122 4.50 12.25 2.05
N ASP A 123 4.18 11.02 1.66
CA ASP A 123 5.12 9.91 1.60
C ASP A 123 6.26 10.15 0.59
N GLN A 124 6.03 10.99 -0.43
CA GLN A 124 7.05 11.39 -1.41
C GLN A 124 7.86 12.62 -0.97
N GLY A 125 7.62 13.17 0.22
CA GLY A 125 8.30 14.36 0.73
C GLY A 125 7.92 15.63 -0.02
N ALA A 126 6.71 15.71 -0.58
CA ALA A 126 6.23 16.95 -1.18
C ALA A 126 5.90 17.98 -0.08
N VAL A 127 6.42 19.20 -0.24
CA VAL A 127 6.09 20.35 0.61
C VAL A 127 4.77 20.98 0.16
N GLN A 128 4.49 20.92 -1.15
CA GLN A 128 3.25 21.38 -1.77
C GLN A 128 2.87 20.43 -2.91
N ALA A 129 1.57 20.29 -3.16
CA ALA A 129 1.06 19.59 -4.33
C ALA A 129 -0.19 20.29 -4.88
N LEU A 130 -0.34 20.26 -6.19
CA LEU A 130 -1.51 20.76 -6.93
C LEU A 130 -2.01 19.64 -7.84
N PRO A 131 -3.30 19.26 -7.78
CA PRO A 131 -3.90 18.33 -8.72
C PRO A 131 -3.96 18.92 -10.13
#